data_AF-A0A318MWV3-F1
#
_entry.id   AF-A0A318MWV3-F1
#
_cell.length_a   1.000
_cell.length_b   1.000
_cell.length_c   1.000
_cell.angle_alpha   90.00
_cell.angle_beta   90.00
_cell.angle_gamma   90.00
#
_symmetry.space_group_name_H-M   'P 1'
#
loop_
_entity.id
_entity.type
_entity.pdbx_description
1 polymer ?
#
loop_
_entity_poly.entity_id
_entity_poly.type
_entity_poly.pdbx_seq_one_letter_code
_entity_poly.pdbx_strand_id
1 'polypeptide(L)'
;MRGFILNFIIQTNTGYISGDDGQRYEFSGDEWKENIVPQKGTCVDFQVNQLGRAVAVFILIDDKNVHFMNKIQSRTQYEQKLENEKNYTIIGWFSKCIRNYVNFEGRARRTEFWSFQSCYWAVFFIGLLIIGLLFSATIVQTDTSFDGILMFEVCLYLSIFLWSVFSIVMFIPMISVAVRRLHDINLSGFWLLLHFIPVGSIAVWIMFCIDTKYEDNQWGPPAKLKYR
;
A
#
# COMPACT_ATOMS: atom_id res chain seq x y z
N MET A 1 42.48 6.72 -3.88
CA MET A 1 42.59 5.40 -3.21
C MET A 1 41.26 5.15 -2.56
N ARG A 2 40.77 3.92 -2.63
CA ARG A 2 39.43 3.58 -2.14
C ARG A 2 39.52 2.86 -0.80
N GLY A 3 38.47 3.00 0.00
CA GLY A 3 38.38 2.35 1.29
C GLY A 3 37.03 2.60 1.96
N PHE A 4 36.93 2.25 3.24
CA PHE A 4 35.75 2.51 4.06
C PHE A 4 36.10 3.10 5.42
N ILE A 5 35.22 3.93 5.97
CA ILE A 5 35.42 4.60 7.25
C ILE A 5 35.26 3.59 8.39
N LEU A 6 36.29 3.46 9.23
CA LEU A 6 36.26 2.60 10.43
C LEU A 6 35.56 3.30 11.60
N ASN A 7 35.87 4.57 11.79
CA ASN A 7 35.31 5.43 12.82
C ASN A 7 35.63 6.91 12.53
N PHE A 8 34.87 7.79 13.18
CA PHE A 8 35.13 9.22 13.24
C PHE A 8 34.75 9.71 14.64
N ILE A 9 35.67 10.38 15.31
CA ILE A 9 35.48 10.91 16.66
C ILE A 9 35.27 12.42 16.54
N ILE A 10 34.03 12.86 16.77
CA ILE A 10 33.64 14.27 16.61
C ILE A 10 34.42 15.19 17.56
N GLN A 11 34.73 14.72 18.77
CA GLN A 11 35.46 15.48 19.79
C GLN A 11 36.88 15.86 19.37
N THR A 12 37.57 14.96 18.67
CA THR A 12 38.94 15.16 18.20
C THR A 12 39.00 15.59 16.74
N ASN A 13 37.86 15.65 16.05
CA ASN A 13 37.73 15.90 14.62
C ASN A 13 38.62 14.98 13.76
N THR A 14 38.86 13.75 14.21
CA THR A 14 39.73 12.78 13.53
C THR A 14 39.01 11.46 13.27
N GLY A 15 39.37 10.81 12.18
CA GLY A 15 38.85 9.49 11.82
C GLY A 15 39.89 8.61 11.15
N TYR A 16 39.55 7.33 11.01
CA TYR A 16 40.38 6.34 10.34
C TYR A 16 39.63 5.71 9.17
N ILE A 17 40.35 5.55 8.06
CA ILE A 17 39.90 4.86 6.86
C ILE A 17 40.71 3.58 6.71
N SER A 18 40.04 2.47 6.43
CA SER A 18 40.68 1.24 5.96
C SER A 18 40.72 1.29 4.44
N GLY A 19 41.91 1.36 3.85
CA GLY A 19 42.08 1.27 2.41
C GLY A 19 41.79 -0.13 1.89
N ASP A 20 41.39 -0.24 0.63
CA ASP A 20 41.21 -1.51 -0.08
C ASP A 20 42.54 -2.29 -0.25
N ASP A 21 43.67 -1.60 -0.05
CA ASP A 21 45.02 -2.17 0.02
C ASP A 21 45.36 -2.79 1.39
N GLY A 22 44.44 -2.70 2.36
CA GLY A 22 44.59 -3.23 3.71
C GLY A 22 45.36 -2.31 4.68
N GLN A 23 45.81 -1.14 4.24
CA GLN A 23 46.48 -0.15 5.11
C GLN A 23 45.48 0.80 5.76
N ARG A 24 45.86 1.38 6.90
CA ARG A 24 45.03 2.37 7.61
C ARG A 24 45.53 3.77 7.39
N TYR A 25 44.61 4.66 7.06
CA TYR A 25 44.86 6.07 6.81
C TYR A 25 44.10 6.91 7.83
N GLU A 26 44.80 7.86 8.46
CA GLU A 26 44.20 8.86 9.33
C GLU A 26 43.74 10.05 8.48
N PHE A 27 42.55 10.60 8.78
CA PHE A 27 42.06 11.84 8.18
C PHE A 27 41.51 12.80 9.24
N SER A 28 41.63 14.11 8.97
CA SER A 28 40.97 15.18 9.74
C SER A 28 39.58 15.43 9.15
N GLY A 29 38.63 15.86 9.97
CA GLY A 29 37.32 16.32 9.51
C GLY A 29 37.39 17.48 8.53
N ASP A 30 38.48 18.25 8.49
CA ASP A 30 38.68 19.34 7.52
C ASP A 30 38.94 18.83 6.09
N GLU A 31 39.41 17.58 5.98
CA GLU A 31 39.64 16.91 4.70
C GLU A 31 38.38 16.26 4.13
N TRP A 32 37.32 16.18 4.93
CA TRP A 32 36.02 15.69 4.52
C TRP A 32 35.29 16.70 3.64
N LYS A 33 34.83 16.27 2.47
CA LYS A 33 34.25 17.17 1.46
C LYS A 33 32.73 17.13 1.35
N GLU A 34 32.05 16.38 2.23
CA GLU A 34 30.59 16.24 2.22
C GLU A 34 29.92 17.00 3.36
N ASN A 35 28.67 17.41 3.14
CA ASN A 35 27.88 18.16 4.14
C ASN A 35 27.25 17.29 5.24
N ILE A 36 27.54 15.98 5.24
CA ILE A 36 27.06 15.03 6.25
C ILE A 36 28.21 14.58 7.15
N VAL A 37 27.94 14.27 8.41
CA VAL A 37 28.96 13.76 9.34
C VAL A 37 29.48 12.39 8.84
N PRO A 38 30.80 12.13 8.88
CA PRO A 38 31.35 10.83 8.46
C PRO A 38 30.75 9.68 9.27
N GLN A 39 30.11 8.72 8.60
CA GLN A 39 29.52 7.53 9.24
C GLN A 39 30.39 6.30 9.03
N LYS A 40 30.47 5.45 10.07
CA LYS A 40 31.16 4.16 10.00
C LYS A 40 30.56 3.28 8.90
N GLY A 41 31.42 2.67 8.09
CA GLY A 41 31.02 1.79 6.99
C GLY A 41 30.75 2.51 5.66
N THR A 42 30.89 3.84 5.62
CA THR A 42 30.75 4.60 4.37
C THR A 42 31.97 4.33 3.48
N CYS A 43 31.74 3.96 2.21
CA CYS A 43 32.79 3.85 1.20
C CYS A 43 33.27 5.25 0.82
N VAL A 44 34.58 5.42 0.68
CA VAL A 44 35.21 6.72 0.41
C VAL A 44 36.32 6.59 -0.63
N ASP A 45 36.47 7.62 -1.47
CA ASP A 45 37.68 7.85 -2.26
C ASP A 45 38.46 8.97 -1.59
N PHE A 46 39.78 8.79 -1.49
CA PHE A 46 40.66 9.74 -0.85
C PHE A 46 42.02 9.77 -1.52
N GLN A 47 42.72 10.88 -1.43
CA GLN A 47 44.11 10.99 -1.84
C GLN A 47 45.02 10.82 -0.62
N VAL A 48 46.24 10.35 -0.83
CA VAL A 48 47.22 10.19 0.25
C VAL A 48 48.29 11.25 0.10
N ASN A 49 48.56 12.01 1.17
CA ASN A 49 49.62 13.01 1.17
C ASN A 49 51.00 12.37 1.42
N GLN A 50 52.05 13.18 1.33
CA GLN A 50 53.44 12.72 1.54
C GLN A 50 53.72 12.16 2.96
N LEU A 51 52.83 12.42 3.92
CA LEU A 51 52.90 11.95 5.31
C LEU A 51 52.06 10.68 5.57
N GLY A 52 51.43 10.11 4.52
CA GLY A 52 50.61 8.91 4.65
C GLY A 52 49.22 9.15 5.25
N ARG A 53 48.73 10.40 5.26
CA ARG A 53 47.36 10.74 5.71
C ARG A 53 46.41 10.87 4.53
N ALA A 54 45.14 10.54 4.78
CA ALA A 54 44.07 10.71 3.81
C ALA A 54 43.63 12.18 3.75
N VAL A 55 43.65 12.73 2.54
CA VAL A 55 43.26 14.11 2.19
C VAL A 55 42.21 14.09 1.08
N ALA A 56 41.41 15.15 0.99
CA ALA A 56 40.31 15.26 0.02
C ALA A 56 39.42 14.00 0.01
N VAL A 57 38.79 13.71 1.14
CA VAL A 57 37.94 12.52 1.35
C VAL A 57 36.55 12.80 0.80
N PHE A 58 36.15 12.03 -0.21
CA PHE A 58 34.83 12.05 -0.83
C PHE A 58 34.08 10.77 -0.53
N ILE A 59 32.76 10.85 -0.41
CA ILE A 59 31.93 9.63 -0.33
C ILE A 59 31.92 8.97 -1.70
N LEU A 60 32.39 7.73 -1.73
CA LEU A 60 32.17 6.85 -2.86
C LEU A 60 30.79 6.25 -2.70
N ILE A 61 29.85 6.77 -3.47
CA ILE A 61 28.54 6.13 -3.68
C ILE A 61 28.84 4.84 -4.46
N ASP A 62 29.10 3.75 -3.76
CA ASP A 62 29.04 2.42 -4.39
C ASP A 62 27.56 2.15 -4.67
N ASP A 63 27.16 2.31 -5.94
CA ASP A 63 25.79 2.09 -6.42
C ASP A 63 25.22 0.76 -5.92
N LYS A 64 26.06 -0.27 -5.72
CA LYS A 64 25.62 -1.57 -5.20
C LYS A 64 25.22 -1.49 -3.73
N ASN A 65 26.00 -0.81 -2.90
CA ASN A 65 25.69 -0.64 -1.48
C ASN A 65 24.53 0.31 -1.26
N VAL A 66 24.41 1.40 -2.04
CA VAL A 66 23.26 2.30 -1.96
C VAL A 66 21.98 1.60 -2.43
N HIS A 67 22.03 0.86 -3.54
CA HIS A 67 20.89 0.07 -3.99
C HIS A 67 20.51 -1.01 -2.95
N PHE A 68 21.48 -1.66 -2.31
CA PHE A 68 21.23 -2.63 -1.25
C PHE A 68 20.59 -2.00 -0.02
N MET A 69 21.11 -0.86 0.46
CA MET A 69 20.57 -0.14 1.61
C MET A 69 19.17 0.41 1.32
N ASN A 70 18.95 0.98 0.14
CA ASN A 70 17.61 1.42 -0.30
C ASN A 70 16.62 0.27 -0.33
N LYS A 71 17.04 -0.90 -0.83
CA LYS A 71 16.21 -2.12 -0.85
C LYS A 71 15.87 -2.62 0.55
N ILE A 72 16.81 -2.56 1.51
CA ILE A 72 16.53 -2.90 2.91
C ILE A 72 15.55 -1.89 3.51
N GLN A 73 15.80 -0.59 3.33
CA GLN A 73 14.94 0.45 3.86
C GLN A 73 13.51 0.37 3.31
N SER A 74 13.35 0.15 2.00
CA SER A 74 12.04 -0.03 1.37
C SER A 74 11.31 -1.24 1.92
N ARG A 75 12.03 -2.34 2.18
CA ARG A 75 11.46 -3.54 2.81
C ARG A 75 11.04 -3.29 4.24
N THR A 76 11.87 -2.65 5.06
CA THR A 76 11.55 -2.29 6.44
C THR A 76 10.31 -1.39 6.52
N GLN A 77 10.23 -0.38 5.64
CA GLN A 77 9.07 0.50 5.55
C GLN A 77 7.80 -0.27 5.15
N TYR A 78 7.92 -1.22 4.23
CA TYR A 78 6.82 -2.09 3.82
C TYR A 78 6.35 -3.02 4.96
N GLU A 79 7.27 -3.60 5.71
CA GLU A 79 6.96 -4.44 6.87
C GLU A 79 6.28 -3.63 7.98
N GLN A 80 6.75 -2.41 8.27
CA GLN A 80 6.09 -1.47 9.19
C GLN A 80 4.67 -1.11 8.73
N LYS A 81 4.47 -0.86 7.43
CA LYS A 81 3.14 -0.60 6.86
C LYS A 81 2.21 -1.79 7.10
N LEU A 82 2.67 -3.02 6.86
CA LEU A 82 1.88 -4.24 7.09
C LEU A 82 1.54 -4.43 8.57
N GLU A 83 2.45 -4.07 9.48
CA GLU A 83 2.19 -4.12 10.92
C GLU A 83 1.10 -3.12 11.32
N ASN A 84 1.17 -1.88 10.82
CA ASN A 84 0.14 -0.87 11.03
C ASN A 84 -1.23 -1.34 10.50
N GLU A 85 -1.24 -1.99 9.35
CA GLU A 85 -2.44 -2.57 8.75
C GLU A 85 -3.05 -3.68 9.64
N LYS A 86 -2.28 -4.43 10.44
CA LYS A 86 -2.88 -5.41 11.36
C LYS A 86 -3.83 -4.76 12.37
N ASN A 87 -3.58 -3.50 12.75
CA ASN A 87 -4.37 -2.76 13.73
C ASN A 87 -5.57 -2.01 13.12
N TYR A 88 -5.81 -2.14 11.81
CA TYR A 88 -6.93 -1.46 11.16
C TYR A 88 -8.27 -2.08 11.53
N THR A 89 -9.24 -1.23 11.87
CA THR A 89 -10.66 -1.59 11.97
C THR A 89 -11.29 -1.79 10.59
N ILE A 90 -12.51 -2.32 10.54
CA ILE A 90 -13.30 -2.49 9.30
C ILE A 90 -13.39 -1.17 8.51
N ILE A 91 -13.61 -0.05 9.20
CA ILE A 91 -13.69 1.29 8.58
C ILE A 91 -12.32 1.74 8.05
N GLY A 92 -11.24 1.41 8.76
CA GLY A 92 -9.88 1.66 8.29
C GLY A 92 -9.59 0.94 6.97
N TRP A 93 -10.02 -0.32 6.86
CA TRP A 93 -9.95 -1.09 5.63
C TRP A 93 -10.79 -0.49 4.50
N PHE A 94 -12.02 -0.11 4.79
CA PHE A 94 -12.90 0.54 3.83
C PHE A 94 -12.30 1.84 3.28
N SER A 95 -11.80 2.71 4.16
CA SER A 95 -11.17 3.98 3.80
C SER A 95 -9.91 3.77 2.94
N LYS A 96 -9.10 2.76 3.25
CA LYS A 96 -7.94 2.37 2.43
C LYS A 96 -8.37 1.99 1.00
N CYS A 97 -9.43 1.19 0.85
CA CYS A 97 -9.94 0.79 -0.45
C CYS A 97 -10.47 1.97 -1.26
N ILE A 98 -11.25 2.85 -0.64
CA ILE A 98 -11.79 4.05 -1.30
C ILE A 98 -10.68 5.00 -1.73
N ARG A 99 -9.61 5.16 -0.95
CA ARG A 99 -8.44 5.97 -1.35
C ARG A 99 -7.67 5.36 -2.51
N ASN A 100 -7.67 4.04 -2.65
CA ASN A 100 -6.95 3.30 -3.69
C ASN A 100 -7.89 2.71 -4.76
N TYR A 101 -9.02 3.37 -5.03
CA TYR A 101 -10.13 2.78 -5.81
C TYR A 101 -9.89 2.65 -7.31
N VAL A 102 -9.01 3.47 -7.90
CA VAL A 102 -8.67 3.42 -9.34
C VAL A 102 -7.40 2.64 -9.62
N ASN A 103 -6.72 2.16 -8.58
CA ASN A 103 -5.49 1.42 -8.74
C ASN A 103 -5.81 -0.08 -8.90
N PHE A 104 -5.47 -0.62 -10.06
CA PHE A 104 -5.62 -2.04 -10.36
C PHE A 104 -4.32 -2.82 -10.17
N GLU A 105 -3.22 -2.12 -9.86
CA GLU A 105 -1.93 -2.72 -9.54
C GLU A 105 -1.81 -2.99 -8.04
N GLY A 106 -0.95 -3.94 -7.70
CA GLY A 106 -0.78 -4.36 -6.32
C GLY A 106 -1.70 -5.50 -5.89
N ARG A 107 -1.70 -5.74 -4.57
CA ARG A 107 -2.30 -6.91 -3.94
C ARG A 107 -3.19 -6.46 -2.78
N ALA A 108 -4.36 -7.07 -2.66
CA ALA A 108 -5.29 -6.85 -1.56
C ALA A 108 -5.42 -8.13 -0.74
N ARG A 109 -5.16 -8.05 0.57
CA ARG A 109 -5.30 -9.19 1.48
C ARG A 109 -6.77 -9.53 1.74
N ARG A 110 -7.04 -10.73 2.26
CA ARG A 110 -8.42 -11.19 2.57
C ARG A 110 -9.21 -10.21 3.42
N THR A 111 -8.63 -9.69 4.49
CA THR A 111 -9.34 -8.76 5.39
C THR A 111 -9.62 -7.41 4.72
N GLU A 112 -8.75 -6.91 3.84
CA GLU A 112 -9.01 -5.71 3.03
C GLU A 112 -10.24 -5.91 2.15
N PHE A 113 -10.26 -7.02 1.41
CA PHE A 113 -11.36 -7.36 0.51
C PHE A 113 -12.68 -7.58 1.26
N TRP A 114 -12.68 -8.44 2.29
CA TRP A 114 -13.92 -8.79 3.01
C TRP A 114 -14.46 -7.64 3.83
N SER A 115 -13.62 -6.83 4.48
CA SER A 115 -14.11 -5.64 5.20
C SER A 115 -14.75 -4.64 4.26
N PHE A 116 -14.16 -4.39 3.08
CA PHE A 116 -14.77 -3.54 2.07
C PHE A 116 -16.09 -4.11 1.56
N GLN A 117 -16.11 -5.40 1.19
CA GLN A 117 -17.29 -6.06 0.64
C GLN A 117 -18.45 -6.10 1.65
N SER A 118 -18.17 -6.35 2.93
CA SER A 118 -19.17 -6.31 4.00
C SER A 118 -19.75 -4.90 4.21
N CYS A 119 -18.91 -3.86 4.22
CA CYS A 119 -19.40 -2.47 4.30
C CYS A 119 -20.27 -2.10 3.09
N TYR A 120 -19.84 -2.47 1.89
CA TYR A 120 -20.61 -2.24 0.67
C TYR A 120 -21.99 -2.93 0.73
N TRP A 121 -22.04 -4.22 1.05
CA TRP A 121 -23.30 -4.95 1.16
C TRP A 121 -24.21 -4.40 2.27
N ALA A 122 -23.64 -3.99 3.41
CA ALA A 122 -24.43 -3.37 4.48
C ALA A 122 -25.15 -2.10 3.98
N VAL A 123 -24.43 -1.18 3.33
CA VAL A 123 -25.01 0.05 2.78
C VAL A 123 -26.00 -0.27 1.65
N PHE A 124 -25.67 -1.23 0.78
CA PHE A 124 -26.53 -1.67 -0.32
C PHE A 124 -27.89 -2.19 0.18
N PHE A 125 -27.88 -3.09 1.17
CA PHE A 125 -29.11 -3.65 1.76
C PHE A 125 -29.90 -2.62 2.56
N ILE A 126 -29.25 -1.70 3.26
CA ILE A 126 -29.93 -0.57 3.94
C ILE A 126 -30.65 0.30 2.91
N GLY A 127 -29.98 0.63 1.79
CA GLY A 127 -30.61 1.40 0.71
C GLY A 127 -31.81 0.70 0.09
N LEU A 128 -31.70 -0.62 -0.18
CA LEU A 128 -32.82 -1.42 -0.67
C LEU A 128 -33.98 -1.50 0.34
N LEU A 129 -33.68 -1.62 1.63
CA LEU A 129 -34.68 -1.63 2.68
C LEU A 129 -35.43 -0.30 2.72
N ILE A 130 -34.73 0.84 2.65
CA ILE A 130 -35.36 2.17 2.61
C ILE A 130 -36.29 2.30 1.40
N ILE A 131 -35.82 1.92 0.20
CA ILE A 131 -36.63 1.96 -1.02
C ILE A 131 -37.84 1.02 -0.89
N GLY A 132 -37.67 -0.17 -0.34
CA GLY A 132 -38.76 -1.13 -0.11
C GLY A 132 -39.80 -0.61 0.89
N LEU A 133 -39.37 0.05 1.96
CA LEU A 133 -40.27 0.70 2.93
C LEU A 133 -41.04 1.85 2.28
N LEU A 134 -40.37 2.71 1.51
CA LEU A 134 -41.03 3.77 0.75
C LEU A 134 -42.03 3.17 -0.26
N PHE A 135 -41.64 2.14 -1.00
CA PHE A 135 -42.55 1.48 -1.91
C PHE A 135 -43.76 0.86 -1.19
N SER A 136 -43.59 0.28 0.00
CA SER A 136 -44.73 -0.23 0.77
C SER A 136 -45.68 0.86 1.25
N ALA A 137 -45.14 2.05 1.55
CA ALA A 137 -45.94 3.19 2.00
C ALA A 137 -46.78 3.82 0.87
N THR A 138 -46.43 3.66 -0.40
CA THR A 138 -47.32 4.05 -1.52
C THR A 138 -48.61 3.25 -1.52
N ILE A 139 -48.53 1.96 -1.19
CA ILE A 139 -49.67 1.02 -1.24
C ILE A 139 -50.66 1.30 -0.11
N VAL A 140 -50.14 1.71 1.06
CA VAL A 140 -50.93 1.96 2.28
C VAL A 140 -51.38 3.42 2.37
N GLN A 141 -51.03 4.28 1.41
CA GLN A 141 -51.30 5.71 1.47
C GLN A 141 -52.81 6.00 1.56
N THR A 142 -53.22 6.62 2.67
CA THR A 142 -54.62 7.02 2.91
C THR A 142 -54.91 8.46 2.51
N ASP A 143 -53.87 9.30 2.45
CA ASP A 143 -53.96 10.69 2.03
C ASP A 143 -54.00 10.78 0.50
N THR A 144 -55.18 11.06 -0.04
CA THR A 144 -55.43 11.21 -1.49
C THR A 144 -55.24 12.64 -1.98
N SER A 145 -54.74 13.54 -1.13
CA SER A 145 -54.43 14.90 -1.53
C SER A 145 -53.33 14.91 -2.59
N PHE A 146 -53.49 15.76 -3.60
CA PHE A 146 -52.51 15.89 -4.68
C PHE A 146 -51.10 16.18 -4.14
N ASP A 147 -51.00 17.06 -3.15
CA ASP A 147 -49.72 17.41 -2.51
C ASP A 147 -49.09 16.22 -1.77
N GLY A 148 -49.89 15.37 -1.13
CA GLY A 148 -49.42 14.18 -0.42
C GLY A 148 -48.89 13.09 -1.37
N ILE A 149 -49.57 12.88 -2.50
CA ILE A 149 -49.14 11.93 -3.54
C ILE A 149 -47.85 12.43 -4.20
N LEU A 150 -47.81 13.70 -4.60
CA LEU A 150 -46.65 14.29 -5.27
C LEU A 150 -45.38 14.24 -4.40
N MET A 151 -45.50 14.59 -3.11
CA MET A 151 -44.37 14.51 -2.17
C MET A 151 -43.81 13.09 -2.08
N PHE A 152 -44.70 12.09 -2.00
CA PHE A 152 -44.31 10.70 -1.87
C PHE A 152 -43.55 10.19 -3.09
N GLU A 153 -44.08 10.45 -4.29
CA GLU A 153 -43.43 10.07 -5.54
C GLU A 153 -42.03 10.70 -5.66
N VAL A 154 -41.91 11.99 -5.34
CA VAL A 154 -40.62 12.69 -5.34
C VAL A 154 -39.63 12.04 -4.37
N CYS A 155 -40.05 11.68 -3.15
CA CYS A 155 -39.20 10.98 -2.19
C CYS A 155 -38.74 9.60 -2.71
N LEU A 156 -39.64 8.84 -3.34
CA LEU A 156 -39.32 7.52 -3.89
C LEU A 156 -38.33 7.62 -5.05
N TYR A 157 -38.61 8.49 -6.03
CA TYR A 157 -37.73 8.70 -7.19
C TYR A 157 -36.36 9.23 -6.78
N LEU A 158 -36.31 10.19 -5.84
CA LEU A 158 -35.05 10.69 -5.30
C LEU A 158 -34.25 9.58 -4.62
N SER A 159 -34.91 8.72 -3.84
CA SER A 159 -34.26 7.60 -3.16
C SER A 159 -33.67 6.58 -4.14
N ILE A 160 -34.42 6.24 -5.19
CA ILE A 160 -33.95 5.36 -6.28
C ILE A 160 -32.78 6.00 -7.01
N PHE A 161 -32.87 7.30 -7.33
CA PHE A 161 -31.80 8.04 -7.99
C PHE A 161 -30.51 8.03 -7.17
N LEU A 162 -30.57 8.42 -5.89
CA LEU A 162 -29.40 8.43 -5.00
C LEU A 162 -28.79 7.04 -4.83
N TRP A 163 -29.61 6.00 -4.72
CA TRP A 163 -29.15 4.62 -4.67
C TRP A 163 -28.43 4.21 -5.95
N SER A 164 -28.97 4.56 -7.13
CA SER A 164 -28.34 4.28 -8.42
C SER A 164 -26.98 4.98 -8.57
N VAL A 165 -26.87 6.24 -8.13
CA VAL A 165 -25.61 7.00 -8.13
C VAL A 165 -24.59 6.33 -7.21
N PHE A 166 -25.00 5.93 -6.00
CA PHE A 166 -24.14 5.18 -5.09
C PHE A 166 -23.62 3.88 -5.74
N SER A 167 -24.49 3.10 -6.38
CA SER A 167 -24.11 1.85 -7.05
C SER A 167 -23.10 2.08 -8.18
N ILE A 168 -23.27 3.14 -8.98
CA ILE A 168 -22.35 3.49 -10.07
C ILE A 168 -20.99 3.93 -9.51
N VAL A 169 -20.98 4.82 -8.50
CA VAL A 169 -19.75 5.32 -7.88
C VAL A 169 -18.95 4.18 -7.24
N MET A 170 -19.62 3.25 -6.57
CA MET A 170 -18.98 2.12 -5.89
C MET A 170 -18.55 0.99 -6.84
N PHE A 171 -18.99 1.02 -8.10
CA PHE A 171 -18.66 -0.03 -9.06
C PHE A 171 -17.16 -0.14 -9.32
N ILE A 172 -16.47 0.99 -9.55
CA ILE A 172 -15.02 1.00 -9.81
C ILE A 172 -14.21 0.50 -8.61
N PRO A 173 -14.41 1.02 -7.38
CA PRO A 173 -13.73 0.48 -6.19
C PRO A 173 -13.95 -1.03 -5.99
N MET A 174 -15.16 -1.53 -6.27
CA MET A 174 -15.51 -2.96 -6.15
C MET A 174 -14.67 -3.82 -7.12
N ILE A 175 -14.56 -3.40 -8.38
CA ILE A 175 -13.72 -4.11 -9.35
C ILE A 175 -12.24 -3.99 -9.00
N SER A 176 -11.75 -2.80 -8.60
CA SER A 176 -10.35 -2.60 -8.23
C SER A 176 -9.91 -3.52 -7.10
N VAL A 177 -10.66 -3.59 -6.00
CA VAL A 177 -10.28 -4.46 -4.87
C VAL A 177 -10.39 -5.94 -5.23
N ALA A 178 -11.35 -6.32 -6.08
CA ALA A 178 -11.50 -7.69 -6.56
C ALA A 178 -10.33 -8.12 -7.46
N VAL A 179 -9.87 -7.25 -8.36
CA VAL A 179 -8.69 -7.47 -9.20
C VAL A 179 -7.44 -7.62 -8.33
N ARG A 180 -7.21 -6.69 -7.38
CA ARG A 180 -6.07 -6.76 -6.45
C ARG A 180 -6.13 -7.99 -5.53
N ARG A 181 -7.32 -8.49 -5.20
CA ARG A 181 -7.49 -9.74 -4.45
C ARG A 181 -7.08 -10.95 -5.29
N LEU A 182 -7.41 -11.00 -6.58
CA LEU A 182 -6.97 -12.07 -7.48
C LEU A 182 -5.45 -12.03 -7.72
N HIS A 183 -4.89 -10.83 -7.89
CA HIS A 183 -3.43 -10.65 -7.98
C HIS A 183 -2.71 -11.20 -6.76
N ASP A 184 -3.32 -11.11 -5.57
CA ASP A 184 -2.72 -11.62 -4.34
C ASP A 184 -2.61 -13.16 -4.28
N ILE A 185 -3.40 -13.88 -5.07
CA ILE A 185 -3.32 -15.35 -5.23
C ILE A 185 -2.63 -15.77 -6.53
N ASN A 186 -1.96 -14.82 -7.18
CA ASN A 186 -1.25 -14.98 -8.44
C ASN A 186 -2.17 -15.30 -9.65
N LEU A 187 -3.38 -14.74 -9.68
CA LEU A 187 -4.32 -14.85 -10.79
C LEU A 187 -4.57 -13.47 -11.41
N SER A 188 -4.83 -13.41 -12.72
CA SER A 188 -5.16 -12.14 -13.40
C SER A 188 -6.56 -11.64 -13.05
N GLY A 189 -6.80 -10.34 -13.18
CA GLY A 189 -8.13 -9.75 -13.03
C GLY A 189 -9.20 -10.29 -13.98
N PHE A 190 -8.79 -10.88 -15.11
CA PHE A 190 -9.70 -11.50 -16.09
C PHE A 190 -10.55 -12.63 -15.52
N TRP A 191 -10.10 -13.29 -14.45
CA TRP A 191 -10.89 -14.33 -13.77
C TRP A 191 -12.21 -13.78 -13.20
N LEU A 192 -12.36 -12.46 -13.03
CA LEU A 192 -13.64 -11.85 -12.66
C LEU A 192 -14.74 -12.07 -13.69
N LEU A 193 -14.40 -12.26 -14.99
CA LEU A 193 -15.37 -12.50 -16.05
C LEU A 193 -16.19 -13.78 -15.82
N LEU A 194 -15.69 -14.71 -14.99
CA LEU A 194 -16.45 -15.89 -14.59
C LEU A 194 -17.75 -15.56 -13.83
N HIS A 195 -17.91 -14.34 -13.29
CA HIS A 195 -19.19 -13.91 -12.73
C HIS A 195 -20.33 -13.92 -13.76
N PHE A 196 -20.03 -13.79 -15.07
CA PHE A 196 -21.03 -13.88 -16.13
C PHE A 196 -21.48 -15.31 -16.44
N ILE A 197 -20.86 -16.31 -15.80
CA ILE A 197 -21.22 -17.72 -15.92
C ILE A 197 -21.88 -18.15 -14.61
N PRO A 198 -23.07 -18.79 -14.62
CA PRO A 198 -23.81 -19.12 -13.39
C PRO A 198 -22.97 -19.82 -12.31
N VAL A 199 -22.20 -20.85 -12.69
CA VAL A 199 -21.31 -21.60 -11.78
C VAL A 199 -19.98 -20.88 -11.54
N GLY A 200 -19.55 -20.01 -12.47
CA GLY A 200 -18.30 -19.27 -12.37
C GLY A 200 -18.28 -18.27 -11.21
N SER A 201 -19.44 -17.69 -10.86
CA SER A 201 -19.58 -16.81 -9.70
C SER A 201 -19.16 -17.48 -8.38
N ILE A 202 -19.53 -18.75 -8.18
CA ILE A 202 -19.15 -19.55 -7.00
C ILE A 202 -17.64 -19.80 -6.99
N ALA A 203 -17.06 -20.13 -8.15
CA ALA A 203 -15.62 -20.31 -8.26
C ALA A 203 -14.84 -19.04 -7.87
N VAL A 204 -15.30 -17.87 -8.31
CA VAL A 204 -14.67 -16.59 -7.94
C VAL A 204 -14.82 -16.29 -6.45
N TRP A 205 -15.98 -16.58 -5.86
CA TRP A 205 -16.18 -16.50 -4.42
C TRP A 205 -15.19 -17.37 -3.63
N ILE A 206 -15.00 -18.62 -4.06
CA ILE A 206 -14.01 -19.52 -3.46
C ILE A 206 -12.59 -18.92 -3.61
N MET A 207 -12.24 -18.39 -4.78
CA MET A 207 -10.95 -17.75 -5.02
C MET A 207 -10.70 -16.59 -4.04
N PHE A 208 -11.70 -15.77 -3.73
CA PHE A 208 -11.57 -14.68 -2.75
C PHE A 208 -11.30 -15.15 -1.31
N CYS A 209 -11.65 -16.39 -0.98
CA CYS A 209 -11.42 -17.01 0.33
C CYS A 209 -10.02 -17.62 0.50
N ILE A 210 -9.29 -17.90 -0.59
CA ILE A 210 -7.92 -18.46 -0.57
C ILE A 210 -6.97 -17.50 0.17
N ASP A 211 -5.91 -17.98 0.84
CA ASP A 211 -4.95 -17.11 1.54
C ASP A 211 -3.99 -16.37 0.60
N THR A 212 -3.38 -15.31 1.11
CA THR A 212 -2.26 -14.61 0.47
C THR A 212 -1.11 -15.57 0.18
N LYS A 213 -0.56 -15.52 -1.04
CA LYS A 213 0.70 -16.18 -1.37
C LYS A 213 1.87 -15.41 -0.75
N TYR A 214 2.71 -16.08 0.02
CA TYR A 214 3.81 -15.45 0.79
C TYR A 214 5.07 -15.14 -0.03
N GLU A 215 4.99 -15.38 -1.33
CA GLU A 215 6.03 -15.11 -2.33
C GLU A 215 5.75 -13.79 -3.04
N ASP A 216 6.81 -13.14 -3.49
CA ASP A 216 6.72 -12.00 -4.40
C ASP A 216 6.12 -12.50 -5.72
N ASN A 217 5.25 -11.70 -6.31
CA ASN A 217 4.71 -11.98 -7.63
C ASN A 217 4.80 -10.73 -8.52
N GLN A 218 4.36 -10.83 -9.78
CA GLN A 218 4.44 -9.73 -10.75
C GLN A 218 3.68 -8.46 -10.33
N TRP A 219 2.77 -8.56 -9.36
CA TRP A 219 2.01 -7.43 -8.80
C TRP A 219 2.60 -6.93 -7.47
N GLY A 220 3.76 -7.43 -7.06
CA GLY A 220 4.52 -6.92 -5.93
C GLY A 220 4.58 -7.86 -4.71
N PRO A 221 5.10 -7.33 -3.58
CA PRO A 221 5.37 -8.11 -2.37
C PRO A 221 4.09 -8.59 -1.69
N PRO A 222 4.16 -9.63 -0.84
CA PRO A 222 2.99 -10.29 -0.24
C PRO A 222 2.19 -9.35 0.66
N ALA A 223 0.87 -9.28 0.44
CA ALA A 223 -0.05 -8.43 1.20
C ALA A 223 -0.20 -8.81 2.70
N LYS A 224 0.51 -9.86 3.14
CA LYS A 224 0.60 -10.32 4.52
C LYS A 224 1.91 -11.10 4.70
N LEU A 225 2.67 -10.80 5.76
CA LEU A 225 3.84 -11.59 6.13
C LEU A 225 3.42 -12.95 6.71
N LYS A 226 4.21 -13.98 6.44
CA LYS A 226 4.08 -15.26 7.12
C LYS A 226 4.51 -15.07 8.57
N TYR A 227 3.63 -15.38 9.53
CA TYR A 227 4.02 -15.40 10.94
C TYR A 227 5.16 -16.42 11.10
N ARG A 228 6.30 -15.96 11.63
CA ARG A 228 7.41 -16.84 12.02
C ARG A 228 7.09 -17.50 13.35
#